data_AF-A0A9P0LQA2-F1
#
_entry.id   AF-A0A9P0LQA2-F1
#
_cell.length_a   1.000
_cell.length_b   1.000
_cell.length_c   1.000
_cell.angle_alpha   90.00
_cell.angle_beta   90.00
_cell.angle_gamma   90.00
#
_symmetry.space_group_name_H-M   'P 1'
#
loop_
_entity.id
_entity.type
_entity.pdbx_description
1 polymer ?
#
loop_
_entity_poly.entity_id
_entity_poly.type
_entity_poly.pdbx_seq_one_letter_code
_entity_poly.pdbx_strand_id
1 'polypeptide(L)'
;MGGAVAVEAVQHMDNVGGLCVIDVVEGTALDALSSMQSILRGRPTHFRSIPQAIQWCYKSGQTNNLEAAKVSMPGQIISVTTLKLAADECDEVETEKEDLDALGRRSVASSACSLTEVAEEPEEKDNIVQSGEETKCNDCGKPPLPKSQRTDDSPSSPQQGQMGPPLNAPPIHQSATDAAFQHQYKWRIDLSKTEKFWTGWFTNLSHKFLEVKVPKLLLLANIHGLDTTLTVGQMQGKFQLQVLQKSGHAIHEDQPHNVAELLSGYLVKQKIALPKDGFSHNNVPSC
;
A
#
# COMPACT_ATOMS: atom_id res chain seq x y z
N MET A 1 -1.59 -5.23 -10.39
CA MET A 1 -2.01 -6.28 -11.36
C MET A 1 -3.26 -5.91 -12.15
N GLY A 2 -4.11 -4.98 -11.69
CA GLY A 2 -5.32 -4.58 -12.43
C GLY A 2 -5.05 -4.00 -13.83
N GLY A 3 -3.93 -3.30 -14.04
CA GLY A 3 -3.57 -2.74 -15.35
C GLY A 3 -3.48 -3.79 -16.46
N ALA A 4 -2.87 -4.95 -16.19
CA ALA A 4 -2.77 -6.05 -17.15
C ALA A 4 -4.15 -6.59 -17.56
N VAL A 5 -5.03 -6.77 -16.57
CA VAL A 5 -6.40 -7.24 -16.80
C VAL A 5 -7.19 -6.22 -17.62
N ALA A 6 -7.06 -4.93 -17.32
CA ALA A 6 -7.73 -3.88 -18.08
C ALA A 6 -7.27 -3.82 -19.55
N VAL A 7 -5.95 -3.93 -19.79
CA VAL A 7 -5.37 -3.94 -21.14
C VAL A 7 -5.79 -5.18 -21.95
N GLU A 8 -6.00 -6.32 -21.31
CA GLU A 8 -6.51 -7.51 -22.00
C GLU A 8 -8.01 -7.39 -22.27
N ALA A 9 -8.80 -7.04 -21.24
CA ALA A 9 -10.25 -7.01 -21.31
C ALA A 9 -10.76 -6.01 -22.37
N VAL A 10 -10.10 -4.86 -22.50
CA VAL A 10 -10.47 -3.81 -23.46
C VAL A 10 -10.43 -4.27 -24.92
N GLN A 11 -9.63 -5.30 -25.24
CA GLN A 11 -9.57 -5.87 -26.59
C GLN A 11 -10.84 -6.63 -26.97
N HIS A 12 -11.65 -6.99 -25.98
CA HIS A 12 -12.89 -7.76 -26.13
C HIS A 12 -14.14 -6.92 -25.85
N MET A 13 -14.02 -5.59 -25.84
CA MET A 13 -15.11 -4.67 -25.53
C MET A 13 -15.33 -3.68 -26.68
N ASP A 14 -16.57 -3.57 -27.16
CA ASP A 14 -16.90 -2.72 -28.31
C ASP A 14 -17.14 -1.25 -27.94
N ASN A 15 -17.42 -0.94 -26.67
CA ASN A 15 -17.84 0.39 -26.20
C ASN A 15 -16.91 0.96 -25.12
N VAL A 16 -15.67 1.26 -25.50
CA VAL A 16 -14.66 1.80 -24.57
C VAL A 16 -14.32 3.24 -24.94
N GLY A 17 -14.59 4.17 -24.03
CA GLY A 17 -14.26 5.60 -24.23
C GLY A 17 -12.80 5.95 -24.01
N GLY A 18 -12.06 5.17 -23.22
CA GLY A 18 -10.65 5.37 -22.93
C GLY A 18 -10.09 4.29 -22.00
N LEU A 19 -8.76 4.26 -21.87
CA LEU A 19 -8.05 3.32 -21.02
C LEU A 19 -7.06 4.07 -20.13
N CYS A 20 -7.21 3.96 -18.81
CA CYS A 20 -6.24 4.47 -17.85
C CYS A 20 -5.54 3.30 -17.15
N VAL A 21 -4.21 3.30 -17.16
CA VAL A 21 -3.37 2.33 -16.45
C VAL A 21 -2.56 3.08 -15.40
N ILE A 22 -2.51 2.53 -14.18
CA ILE A 22 -1.81 3.13 -13.05
C ILE A 22 -0.69 2.18 -12.63
N ASP A 23 0.52 2.71 -12.59
CA ASP A 23 1.75 2.10 -12.06
C ASP A 23 2.05 0.69 -12.61
N VAL A 24 2.04 0.56 -13.94
CA VAL A 24 2.44 -0.69 -14.60
C VAL A 24 3.34 -0.40 -15.79
N VAL A 25 4.54 -0.99 -15.75
CA VAL A 25 5.45 -1.10 -16.89
C VAL A 25 5.94 -2.53 -16.97
N GLU A 26 6.00 -3.11 -18.18
CA GLU A 26 6.31 -4.52 -18.39
C GLU A 26 7.66 -4.93 -17.79
N GLY A 27 8.74 -4.21 -18.13
CA GLY A 27 10.09 -4.54 -17.67
C GLY A 27 10.22 -4.52 -16.15
N THR A 28 9.81 -3.43 -15.51
CA THR A 28 9.90 -3.31 -14.04
C THR A 28 8.99 -4.30 -13.32
N ALA A 29 7.82 -4.61 -13.90
CA ALA A 29 6.92 -5.61 -13.33
C ALA A 29 7.52 -7.02 -13.38
N LEU A 30 8.11 -7.42 -14.51
CA LEU A 30 8.75 -8.72 -14.67
C LEU A 30 9.97 -8.88 -13.74
N ASP A 31 10.80 -7.84 -13.62
CA ASP A 31 11.95 -7.84 -12.70
C ASP A 31 11.51 -8.02 -11.24
N ALA A 32 10.42 -7.35 -10.85
CA ALA A 32 9.87 -7.41 -9.50
C ALA A 32 9.33 -8.81 -9.14
N LEU A 33 8.90 -9.62 -10.11
CA LEU A 33 8.33 -10.97 -9.85
C LEU A 33 9.30 -11.87 -9.10
N SER A 34 10.60 -11.76 -9.37
CA SER A 34 11.66 -12.54 -8.71
C SER A 34 11.66 -12.38 -7.18
N SER A 35 11.25 -11.21 -6.70
CA SER A 35 11.23 -10.86 -5.27
C SER A 35 9.88 -11.10 -4.59
N MET A 36 8.81 -11.29 -5.37
CA MET A 36 7.43 -11.27 -4.87
C MET A 36 7.15 -12.37 -3.85
N GLN A 37 7.76 -13.55 -4.00
CA GLN A 37 7.67 -14.63 -3.01
C GLN A 37 8.21 -14.23 -1.63
N SER A 38 9.32 -13.48 -1.61
CA SER A 38 9.89 -12.96 -0.36
C SER A 38 8.94 -11.95 0.29
N ILE A 39 8.36 -11.04 -0.51
CA ILE A 39 7.40 -10.04 -0.06
C ILE A 39 6.15 -10.72 0.54
N LEU A 40 5.62 -11.76 -0.11
CA LEU A 40 4.46 -12.49 0.39
C LEU A 40 4.73 -13.22 1.71
N ARG A 41 5.91 -13.82 1.87
CA ARG A 41 6.30 -14.47 3.15
C ARG A 41 6.50 -13.47 4.29
N GLY A 42 6.81 -12.22 3.97
CA GLY A 42 6.90 -11.14 4.97
C GLY A 42 5.55 -10.68 5.53
N ARG A 43 4.43 -11.12 4.96
CA ARG A 43 3.09 -10.74 5.42
C ARG A 43 2.72 -11.51 6.70
N PRO A 44 2.09 -10.85 7.69
CA PRO A 44 1.45 -11.54 8.80
C PRO A 44 0.45 -12.56 8.27
N THR A 45 0.42 -13.76 8.84
CA THR A 45 -0.55 -14.80 8.43
C THR A 45 -1.96 -14.47 8.90
N HIS A 46 -2.07 -13.75 10.01
CA HIS A 46 -3.30 -13.38 10.67
C HIS A 46 -3.18 -12.00 11.32
N PHE A 47 -4.33 -11.40 11.59
CA PHE A 47 -4.47 -10.16 12.35
C PHE A 47 -5.44 -10.38 13.51
N ARG A 48 -5.14 -9.76 14.66
CA ARG A 48 -6.00 -9.80 15.85
C ARG A 48 -7.22 -8.89 15.72
N SER A 49 -7.12 -7.84 14.91
CA SER A 49 -8.18 -6.85 14.71
C SER A 49 -7.97 -6.03 13.42
N ILE A 50 -9.03 -5.40 12.92
CA ILE A 50 -8.99 -4.49 11.76
C ILE A 50 -8.00 -3.33 11.97
N PRO A 51 -7.97 -2.63 13.14
CA PRO A 51 -6.98 -1.57 13.38
C PRO A 51 -5.53 -2.05 13.32
N GLN A 52 -5.24 -3.29 13.75
CA GLN A 52 -3.89 -3.85 13.63
C GLN A 52 -3.51 -4.06 12.16
N ALA A 53 -4.44 -4.53 11.35
CA ALA A 53 -4.24 -4.71 9.91
C ALA A 53 -3.97 -3.37 9.21
N ILE A 54 -4.74 -2.33 9.53
CA ILE A 54 -4.54 -0.96 9.02
C ILE A 54 -3.16 -0.44 9.44
N GLN A 55 -2.79 -0.60 10.70
CA GLN A 55 -1.48 -0.17 11.21
C GLN A 55 -0.34 -0.88 10.49
N TRP A 56 -0.46 -2.18 10.23
CA TRP A 56 0.53 -2.93 9.45
C TRP A 56 0.62 -2.41 8.01
N CYS A 57 -0.51 -2.14 7.35
CA CYS A 57 -0.56 -1.61 5.98
C CYS A 57 0.24 -0.31 5.86
N TYR A 58 -0.01 0.64 6.77
CA TYR A 58 0.69 1.92 6.83
C TYR A 58 2.18 1.76 7.18
N LYS A 59 2.51 1.04 8.26
CA LYS A 59 3.90 0.89 8.73
C LYS A 59 4.80 0.09 7.80
N SER A 60 4.24 -0.85 7.03
CA SER A 60 5.00 -1.64 6.05
C SER A 60 5.19 -0.91 4.72
N GLY A 61 4.63 0.29 4.55
CA GLY A 61 4.75 1.09 3.34
C GLY A 61 3.94 0.55 2.16
N GLN A 62 2.87 -0.24 2.39
CA GLN A 62 1.93 -0.60 1.33
C GLN A 62 1.21 0.64 0.80
N THR A 63 0.83 1.54 1.71
CA THR A 63 0.42 2.92 1.42
C THR A 63 1.00 3.84 2.49
N ASN A 64 1.35 5.06 2.08
CA ASN A 64 1.80 6.14 2.94
C ASN A 64 0.64 7.05 3.40
N ASN A 65 -0.60 6.70 3.05
CA ASN A 65 -1.80 7.45 3.42
C ASN A 65 -2.63 6.64 4.43
N LEU A 66 -2.72 7.13 5.67
CA LEU A 66 -3.46 6.46 6.73
C LEU A 66 -4.97 6.39 6.44
N GLU A 67 -5.55 7.44 5.86
CA GLU A 67 -6.98 7.46 5.52
C GLU A 67 -7.29 6.47 4.40
N ALA A 68 -6.42 6.36 3.39
CA ALA A 68 -6.56 5.31 2.37
C ALA A 68 -6.41 3.92 2.98
N ALA A 69 -5.46 3.70 3.89
CA ALA A 69 -5.30 2.42 4.58
C ALA A 69 -6.56 2.00 5.34
N LYS A 70 -7.25 2.94 6.01
CA LYS A 70 -8.51 2.67 6.71
C LYS A 70 -9.63 2.20 5.77
N VAL A 71 -9.66 2.72 4.55
CA VAL A 71 -10.66 2.36 3.53
C VAL A 71 -10.29 1.05 2.82
N SER A 72 -9.04 0.91 2.38
CA SER A 72 -8.61 -0.22 1.54
C SER A 72 -8.38 -1.50 2.33
N MET A 73 -7.80 -1.42 3.53
CA MET A 73 -7.33 -2.61 4.25
C MET A 73 -8.45 -3.56 4.70
N PRO A 74 -9.62 -3.10 5.20
CA PRO A 74 -10.73 -3.99 5.55
C PRO A 74 -11.19 -4.88 4.39
N GLY A 75 -11.17 -4.37 3.15
CA GLY A 75 -11.52 -5.13 1.95
C GLY A 75 -10.52 -6.22 1.55
N GLN A 76 -9.35 -6.27 2.20
CA GLN A 76 -8.28 -7.24 1.94
C GLN A 76 -8.24 -8.40 2.95
N ILE A 77 -9.04 -8.32 4.02
CA ILE A 77 -9.05 -9.32 5.09
C ILE A 77 -10.46 -9.88 5.33
N ILE A 78 -10.52 -11.13 5.75
CA ILE A 78 -11.76 -11.83 6.10
C ILE A 78 -11.68 -12.34 7.52
N SER A 79 -12.82 -12.33 8.21
CA SER A 79 -12.93 -12.91 9.54
C SER A 79 -12.72 -14.42 9.47
N VAL A 80 -11.90 -14.96 10.37
CA VAL A 80 -11.60 -16.39 10.44
C VAL A 80 -12.83 -17.17 10.88
N THR A 81 -13.67 -16.58 11.73
CA THR A 81 -14.85 -17.23 12.31
C THR A 81 -16.07 -17.13 11.40
N THR A 82 -16.38 -15.92 10.91
CA THR A 82 -17.61 -15.68 10.14
C THR A 82 -17.39 -15.89 8.64
N LEU A 83 -16.14 -15.89 8.17
CA LEU A 83 -15.76 -15.86 6.75
C LEU A 83 -16.33 -14.67 5.97
N LYS A 84 -16.87 -13.66 6.66
CA LYS A 84 -17.31 -12.40 6.08
C LYS A 84 -16.13 -11.47 5.84
N LEU A 85 -16.33 -10.51 4.92
CA LEU A 85 -15.35 -9.47 4.65
C LEU A 85 -15.30 -8.51 5.84
N ALA A 86 -14.11 -8.08 6.25
CA ALA A 86 -14.00 -7.14 7.36
C ALA A 86 -14.60 -5.75 7.03
N ALA A 87 -14.67 -5.39 5.74
CA ALA A 87 -15.36 -4.18 5.30
C ALA A 87 -16.86 -4.21 5.68
N ASP A 88 -17.52 -5.36 5.53
CA ASP A 88 -18.94 -5.50 5.87
C ASP A 88 -19.16 -5.33 7.40
N GLU A 89 -18.20 -5.77 8.21
CA GLU A 89 -18.26 -5.62 9.69
C GLU A 89 -18.00 -4.17 10.13
N CYS A 90 -17.29 -3.36 9.34
CA CYS A 90 -17.13 -1.92 9.61
C CYS A 90 -18.43 -1.16 9.36
N ASP A 91 -19.16 -1.50 8.30
CA ASP A 91 -20.40 -0.83 7.91
C ASP A 91 -21.54 -1.12 8.91
N GLU A 92 -21.59 -2.33 9.46
CA GLU A 92 -22.58 -2.70 10.51
C GLU A 92 -22.40 -1.86 11.80
N VAL A 93 -21.15 -1.49 12.17
CA VAL A 93 -20.86 -0.68 13.37
C VAL A 93 -21.28 0.79 13.22
N GLU A 94 -21.32 1.32 12.00
CA GLU A 94 -21.85 2.67 11.75
C GLU A 94 -23.38 2.69 11.76
N THR A 95 -24.02 1.61 11.31
CA THR A 95 -25.49 1.49 11.28
C THR A 95 -26.08 1.42 12.71
N GLU A 96 -25.40 0.74 13.65
CA GLU A 96 -25.84 0.68 15.06
C GLU A 96 -25.64 2.01 15.82
N LYS A 97 -24.76 2.91 15.36
CA LYS A 97 -24.59 4.24 15.97
C LYS A 97 -25.72 5.21 15.58
N GLU A 98 -26.24 5.12 14.37
CA GLU A 98 -27.34 5.98 13.92
C GLU A 98 -28.67 5.67 14.65
N ASP A 99 -28.88 4.42 15.08
CA ASP A 99 -30.07 4.02 15.85
C ASP A 99 -30.00 4.43 17.33
N LEU A 100 -28.81 4.67 17.89
CA LEU A 100 -28.62 5.10 19.28
C LEU A 100 -28.71 6.62 19.47
N ASP A 101 -28.49 7.41 18.42
CA ASP A 101 -28.65 8.88 18.46
C ASP A 101 -30.12 9.34 18.47
N ALA A 102 -31.08 8.41 18.29
CA ALA A 102 -32.52 8.68 18.42
C ALA A 102 -33.04 8.68 19.88
N LEU A 103 -32.27 8.19 20.86
CA LEU A 103 -32.65 8.19 22.29
C LEU A 103 -31.54 8.77 23.18
N GLY A 104 -31.50 10.10 23.29
CA GLY A 104 -31.03 10.73 24.53
C GLY A 104 -30.09 11.92 24.35
N ARG A 105 -30.67 13.12 24.29
CA ARG A 105 -29.99 14.31 24.80
C ARG A 105 -29.77 14.16 26.30
N ARG A 106 -28.60 13.68 26.70
CA ARG A 106 -28.01 14.00 28.00
C ARG A 106 -26.48 13.91 27.93
N SER A 107 -25.88 15.09 28.08
CA SER A 107 -24.43 15.33 28.22
C SER A 107 -23.78 14.39 29.23
N VAL A 108 -22.72 13.67 28.81
CA VAL A 108 -21.56 13.34 29.65
C VAL A 108 -20.33 12.94 28.82
N ALA A 109 -19.27 13.72 29.05
CA ALA A 109 -17.82 13.42 29.09
C ALA A 109 -17.14 12.61 27.96
N SER A 110 -16.28 13.34 27.25
CA SER A 110 -15.15 12.83 26.45
C SER A 110 -14.30 11.83 27.26
N SER A 111 -14.14 10.61 26.72
CA SER A 111 -13.21 9.61 27.23
C SER A 111 -11.87 9.72 26.50
N ALA A 112 -10.80 9.70 27.29
CA ALA A 112 -9.44 10.06 26.92
C ALA A 112 -8.77 9.04 26.01
N CYS A 113 -8.42 9.46 24.79
CA CYS A 113 -7.23 8.98 24.07
C CYS A 113 -6.84 9.94 22.94
N SER A 114 -6.70 11.24 23.26
CA SER A 114 -6.03 12.19 22.37
C SER A 114 -4.53 11.98 22.49
N LEU A 115 -3.92 11.42 21.44
CA LEU A 115 -2.46 11.42 21.28
C LEU A 115 -2.02 12.86 20.98
N THR A 116 -1.28 13.45 21.91
CA THR A 116 -0.62 14.75 21.77
C THR A 116 0.60 14.65 20.86
N GLU A 117 0.68 15.57 19.90
CA GLU A 117 1.87 15.86 19.10
C GLU A 117 2.99 16.38 20.02
N VAL A 118 4.19 15.80 19.91
CA VAL A 118 5.39 16.31 20.56
C VAL A 118 6.08 17.22 19.56
N ALA A 119 6.21 18.50 19.90
CA ALA A 119 6.96 19.49 19.16
C ALA A 119 8.47 19.20 19.23
N GLU A 120 9.15 19.26 18.09
CA GLU A 120 10.61 19.36 18.02
C GLU A 120 11.00 20.85 17.89
N GLU A 121 11.85 21.32 18.81
CA GLU A 121 12.47 22.65 18.79
C GLU A 121 13.63 22.70 17.77
N PRO A 122 13.96 23.88 17.21
CA PRO A 122 14.94 24.01 16.14
C PRO A 122 16.37 24.17 16.68
N GLU A 123 17.34 23.48 16.07
CA GLU A 123 18.77 23.76 16.28
C GLU A 123 19.37 24.60 15.13
N GLU A 124 20.24 25.51 15.54
CA GLU A 124 20.84 26.62 14.80
C GLU A 124 21.88 26.19 13.75
N LYS A 125 22.07 27.07 12.76
CA LYS A 125 23.03 26.93 11.65
C LYS A 125 24.42 27.38 12.09
N ASP A 126 25.44 26.60 11.73
CA ASP A 126 26.79 27.13 11.51
C ASP A 126 27.34 26.68 10.14
N ASN A 127 27.74 27.69 9.35
CA ASN A 127 28.36 27.57 8.04
C ASN A 127 29.87 27.32 8.18
N ILE A 128 30.42 26.26 7.57
CA ILE A 128 31.81 26.26 7.06
C ILE A 128 31.87 25.58 5.68
N VAL A 129 32.54 26.27 4.77
CA VAL A 129 32.81 25.97 3.36
C VAL A 129 33.99 24.97 3.24
N GLN A 130 33.91 23.94 2.37
CA GLN A 130 34.65 23.80 1.09
C GLN A 130 34.78 22.34 0.59
N SER A 131 34.64 22.21 -0.75
CA SER A 131 35.23 21.23 -1.68
C SER A 131 34.91 19.72 -1.63
N GLY A 132 34.17 19.27 -2.66
CA GLY A 132 34.63 18.32 -3.69
C GLY A 132 34.82 16.84 -3.31
N GLU A 133 33.92 15.97 -3.80
CA GLU A 133 34.22 14.82 -4.66
C GLU A 133 32.94 14.00 -4.97
N GLU A 134 32.87 13.50 -6.21
CA GLU A 134 31.75 12.73 -6.76
C GLU A 134 31.63 11.35 -6.12
N THR A 135 30.41 10.89 -5.79
CA THR A 135 30.13 9.44 -5.70
C THR A 135 28.67 9.14 -6.07
N LYS A 136 28.51 8.25 -7.06
CA LYS A 136 27.27 7.62 -7.56
C LYS A 136 26.35 7.13 -6.43
N CYS A 137 25.06 7.47 -6.50
CA CYS A 137 23.99 6.86 -5.72
C CYS A 137 23.14 5.95 -6.63
N ASN A 138 23.26 4.63 -6.44
CA ASN A 138 22.27 3.65 -6.81
C ASN A 138 21.57 3.23 -5.51
N ASP A 139 20.37 3.73 -5.23
CA ASP A 139 19.56 3.13 -4.16
C ASP A 139 18.07 3.24 -4.48
N CYS A 140 17.55 2.14 -5.01
CA CYS A 140 16.14 1.85 -5.17
C CYS A 140 15.63 1.25 -3.85
N GLY A 141 14.56 1.85 -3.31
CA GLY A 141 14.00 1.59 -1.98
C GLY A 141 13.74 0.12 -1.66
N LYS A 142 14.76 -0.54 -1.09
CA LYS A 142 14.63 -1.84 -0.43
C LYS A 142 14.17 -1.64 1.01
N PRO A 143 13.12 -2.33 1.48
CA PRO A 143 12.81 -2.40 2.90
C PRO A 143 13.97 -3.09 3.65
N PRO A 144 14.34 -2.63 4.85
CA PRO A 144 15.42 -3.26 5.61
C PRO A 144 14.98 -4.64 6.11
N LEU A 145 15.73 -5.68 5.72
CA LEU A 145 15.66 -7.00 6.34
C LEU A 145 16.30 -6.96 7.74
N PRO A 146 15.74 -7.67 8.74
CA PRO A 146 16.29 -7.69 10.10
C PRO A 146 17.65 -8.42 10.14
N LYS A 147 18.66 -7.77 10.74
CA LYS A 147 20.00 -8.33 10.95
C LYS A 147 19.95 -9.46 11.99
N SER A 148 20.17 -10.69 11.53
CA SER A 148 20.49 -11.84 12.39
C SER A 148 21.91 -11.66 12.93
N GLN A 149 22.06 -11.40 14.23
CA GLN A 149 23.37 -11.49 14.89
C GLN A 149 23.75 -12.96 15.06
N ARG A 150 24.80 -13.37 14.34
CA ARG A 150 25.62 -14.54 14.67
C ARG A 150 26.64 -14.12 15.72
N THR A 151 26.76 -14.88 16.79
CA THR A 151 27.96 -14.92 17.62
C THR A 151 28.31 -16.38 17.86
N ASP A 152 29.41 -16.81 17.25
CA ASP A 152 30.17 -17.99 17.66
C ASP A 152 31.14 -17.54 18.77
N ASP A 153 31.17 -18.23 19.91
CA ASP A 153 32.40 -18.58 20.61
C ASP A 153 32.11 -19.56 21.77
N SER A 154 32.97 -20.58 21.89
CA SER A 154 32.95 -21.61 22.94
C SER A 154 34.11 -21.39 23.96
N PRO A 155 34.40 -22.28 24.92
CA PRO A 155 33.96 -22.17 26.31
C PRO A 155 35.12 -21.98 27.32
N SER A 156 34.82 -21.50 28.54
CA SER A 156 35.67 -21.78 29.71
C SER A 156 34.91 -21.63 31.03
N SER A 157 34.88 -22.73 31.80
CA SER A 157 34.57 -22.83 33.24
C SER A 157 35.88 -22.55 34.04
N PRO A 158 35.91 -22.24 35.37
CA PRO A 158 35.18 -22.97 36.42
C PRO A 158 34.80 -22.24 37.74
N GLN A 159 34.09 -23.02 38.60
CA GLN A 159 33.98 -22.99 40.08
C GLN A 159 32.72 -22.40 40.77
N GLN A 160 31.84 -23.34 41.15
CA GLN A 160 31.22 -23.62 42.46
C GLN A 160 30.83 -22.47 43.42
N GLY A 161 29.53 -22.40 43.71
CA GLY A 161 28.96 -21.86 44.95
C GLY A 161 27.50 -22.31 45.10
N GLN A 162 27.22 -23.18 46.08
CA GLN A 162 25.88 -23.65 46.44
C GLN A 162 25.13 -22.60 47.27
N MET A 163 23.87 -22.29 46.94
CA MET A 163 22.80 -21.94 47.91
C MET A 163 21.44 -22.32 47.31
N GLY A 164 20.57 -22.94 48.12
CA GLY A 164 19.32 -23.60 47.71
C GLY A 164 18.15 -22.65 47.34
N PRO A 165 16.98 -23.22 46.93
CA PRO A 165 15.89 -22.45 46.38
C PRO A 165 14.95 -21.90 47.48
N PRO A 166 14.40 -20.69 47.36
CA PRO A 166 13.23 -20.31 48.13
C PRO A 166 11.94 -20.76 47.42
N LEU A 167 10.99 -21.11 48.27
CA LEU A 167 9.68 -21.69 48.02
C LEU A 167 8.67 -20.71 47.37
N ASN A 168 7.77 -21.29 46.58
CA ASN A 168 6.36 -20.90 46.34
C ASN A 168 6.03 -19.43 46.05
N ALA A 169 5.91 -19.10 44.76
CA ALA A 169 4.93 -18.13 44.28
C ALA A 169 3.74 -18.90 43.65
N PRO A 170 2.47 -18.53 43.93
CA PRO A 170 1.32 -19.24 43.40
C PRO A 170 1.19 -19.02 41.87
N PRO A 171 0.70 -20.00 41.11
CA PRO A 171 0.46 -19.81 39.68
C PRO A 171 -0.66 -18.79 39.50
N ILE A 172 -0.35 -17.70 38.78
CA ILE A 172 -1.36 -16.77 38.28
C ILE A 172 -2.34 -17.60 37.45
N HIS A 173 -3.58 -17.63 37.91
CA HIS A 173 -4.71 -18.25 37.23
C HIS A 173 -4.89 -17.52 35.90
N GLN A 174 -4.25 -18.00 34.83
CA GLN A 174 -4.61 -17.61 33.47
C GLN A 174 -6.02 -18.13 33.25
N SER A 175 -6.99 -17.22 33.32
CA SER A 175 -8.37 -17.46 32.96
C SER A 175 -8.41 -18.02 31.54
N ALA A 176 -9.06 -19.18 31.37
CA ALA A 176 -9.21 -19.89 30.11
C ALA A 176 -10.02 -19.14 29.02
N THR A 177 -10.27 -17.84 29.21
CA THR A 177 -11.00 -16.94 28.31
C THR A 177 -10.10 -16.11 27.39
N ASP A 178 -8.78 -16.03 27.63
CA ASP A 178 -7.86 -15.20 26.83
C ASP A 178 -7.24 -15.91 25.60
N ALA A 179 -7.44 -17.23 25.47
CA ALA A 179 -6.85 -18.00 24.37
C ALA A 179 -7.66 -17.92 23.05
N ALA A 180 -8.88 -17.37 23.06
CA ALA A 180 -9.80 -17.40 21.93
C ALA A 180 -9.69 -16.20 20.96
N PHE A 181 -8.93 -15.16 21.30
CA PHE A 181 -8.94 -13.86 20.58
C PHE A 181 -7.68 -13.54 19.76
N GLN A 182 -6.72 -14.46 19.62
CA GLN A 182 -5.42 -14.08 19.07
C GLN A 182 -5.40 -13.83 17.54
N HIS A 183 -6.32 -14.41 16.77
CA HIS A 183 -6.29 -14.37 15.31
C HIS A 183 -7.70 -14.27 14.71
N GLN A 184 -8.26 -13.06 14.68
CA GLN A 184 -9.62 -12.82 14.24
C GLN A 184 -9.75 -12.72 12.71
N TYR A 185 -8.69 -12.28 12.02
CA TYR A 185 -8.71 -12.04 10.57
C TYR A 185 -7.54 -12.70 9.85
N LYS A 186 -7.75 -13.03 8.58
CA LYS A 186 -6.72 -13.50 7.65
C LYS A 186 -6.87 -12.80 6.30
N TRP A 187 -5.86 -12.89 5.44
CA TRP A 187 -5.97 -12.39 4.07
C TRP A 187 -7.14 -13.02 3.32
N ARG A 188 -7.90 -12.18 2.62
CA ARG A 188 -9.01 -12.60 1.76
C ARG A 188 -8.56 -13.56 0.65
N ILE A 189 -7.37 -13.33 0.11
CA ILE A 189 -6.80 -14.10 -0.98
C ILE A 189 -5.38 -14.54 -0.66
N ASP A 190 -5.09 -15.81 -0.93
CA ASP A 190 -3.73 -16.32 -0.99
C ASP A 190 -3.14 -15.99 -2.36
N LEU A 191 -2.41 -14.87 -2.43
CA LEU A 191 -1.87 -14.36 -3.68
C LEU A 191 -0.84 -15.31 -4.30
N SER A 192 -0.15 -16.13 -3.49
CA SER A 192 0.88 -17.07 -3.98
C SER A 192 0.33 -18.10 -4.95
N LYS A 193 -0.95 -18.50 -4.79
CA LYS A 193 -1.62 -19.43 -5.71
C LYS A 193 -1.79 -18.89 -7.13
N THR A 194 -1.67 -17.58 -7.29
CA THR A 194 -1.78 -16.92 -8.60
C THR A 194 -0.43 -16.77 -9.31
N GLU A 195 0.69 -17.18 -8.69
CA GLU A 195 2.05 -17.02 -9.22
C GLU A 195 2.23 -17.51 -10.65
N LYS A 196 1.65 -18.66 -10.96
CA LYS A 196 1.68 -19.27 -12.29
C LYS A 196 1.12 -18.36 -13.41
N PHE A 197 0.36 -17.32 -13.05
CA PHE A 197 -0.22 -16.38 -14.00
C PHE A 197 0.58 -15.06 -14.11
N TRP A 198 1.48 -14.76 -13.16
CA TRP A 198 2.10 -13.45 -13.04
C TRP A 198 2.90 -13.06 -14.29
N THR A 199 3.75 -13.95 -14.78
CA THR A 199 4.53 -13.71 -16.00
C THR A 199 3.61 -13.43 -17.19
N GLY A 200 2.51 -14.18 -17.32
CA GLY A 200 1.54 -14.01 -18.41
C GLY A 200 0.79 -12.69 -18.37
N TRP A 201 0.60 -12.09 -17.19
CA TRP A 201 -0.05 -10.78 -17.06
C TRP A 201 0.80 -9.63 -17.61
N PHE A 202 2.12 -9.73 -17.51
CA PHE A 202 3.02 -8.64 -17.90
C PHE A 202 3.70 -8.88 -19.25
N THR A 203 3.81 -10.13 -19.71
CA THR A 203 4.42 -10.45 -21.00
C THR A 203 3.68 -9.76 -22.15
N ASN A 204 4.41 -8.99 -22.94
CA ASN A 204 3.91 -8.22 -24.08
C ASN A 204 2.84 -7.17 -23.72
N LEU A 205 2.74 -6.80 -22.45
CA LEU A 205 1.74 -5.87 -21.95
C LEU A 205 1.88 -4.49 -22.61
N SER A 206 3.11 -4.03 -22.81
CA SER A 206 3.37 -2.71 -23.38
C SER A 206 2.93 -2.61 -24.83
N HIS A 207 3.12 -3.68 -25.62
CA HIS A 207 2.60 -3.73 -26.98
C HIS A 207 1.08 -3.75 -27.00
N LYS A 208 0.47 -4.64 -26.20
CA LYS A 208 -0.99 -4.76 -26.10
C LYS A 208 -1.64 -3.44 -25.70
N PHE A 209 -1.05 -2.70 -24.77
CA PHE A 209 -1.50 -1.37 -24.36
C PHE A 209 -1.47 -0.37 -25.54
N LEU A 210 -0.40 -0.36 -26.34
CA LEU A 210 -0.27 0.54 -27.48
C LEU A 210 -1.21 0.19 -28.65
N GLU A 211 -1.58 -1.09 -28.81
CA GLU A 211 -2.51 -1.55 -29.84
C GLU A 211 -3.96 -1.10 -29.61
N VAL A 212 -4.33 -0.81 -28.36
CA VAL A 212 -5.71 -0.38 -28.04
C VAL A 212 -6.02 0.95 -28.70
N LYS A 213 -7.04 0.97 -29.56
CA LYS A 213 -7.45 2.12 -30.38
C LYS A 213 -8.41 3.07 -29.65
N VAL A 214 -8.09 3.39 -28.40
CA VAL A 214 -8.83 4.38 -27.59
C VAL A 214 -7.86 5.41 -26.99
N PRO A 215 -8.34 6.56 -26.53
CA PRO A 215 -7.53 7.48 -25.73
C PRO A 215 -6.95 6.76 -24.51
N LYS A 216 -5.62 6.86 -24.34
CA LYS A 216 -4.88 6.20 -23.27
C LYS A 216 -4.22 7.20 -22.32
N LEU A 217 -4.28 6.91 -21.03
CA LEU A 217 -3.57 7.61 -19.96
C LEU A 217 -2.73 6.59 -19.17
N LEU A 218 -1.45 6.90 -18.96
CA LEU A 218 -0.56 6.13 -18.11
C LEU A 218 -0.11 7.02 -16.94
N LEU A 219 -0.39 6.58 -15.71
CA LEU A 219 0.08 7.23 -14.48
C LEU A 219 1.22 6.40 -13.89
N LEU A 220 2.39 7.00 -13.64
CA LEU A 220 3.53 6.30 -13.03
C LEU A 220 4.01 7.01 -11.77
N ALA A 221 4.54 6.26 -10.81
CA ALA A 221 5.17 6.83 -9.62
C ALA A 221 6.53 7.46 -9.96
N ASN A 222 7.19 6.90 -10.98
CA ASN A 222 8.47 7.35 -11.49
C ASN A 222 8.56 7.08 -13.01
N ILE A 223 9.29 7.92 -13.73
CA ILE A 223 9.59 7.72 -15.16
C ILE A 223 10.69 6.67 -15.38
N HIS A 224 11.52 6.41 -14.36
CA HIS A 224 12.58 5.42 -14.47
C HIS A 224 12.00 4.02 -14.66
N GLY A 225 12.52 3.31 -15.66
CA GLY A 225 12.06 1.96 -15.99
C GLY A 225 10.94 1.90 -17.02
N LEU A 226 10.58 3.03 -17.67
CA LEU A 226 9.78 2.99 -18.89
C LEU A 226 10.51 2.15 -19.96
N ASP A 227 9.87 1.09 -20.46
CA ASP A 227 10.49 0.26 -21.48
C ASP A 227 10.61 1.01 -22.83
N THR A 228 11.45 0.48 -23.72
CA THR A 228 11.68 1.08 -25.04
C THR A 228 10.39 1.21 -25.86
N THR A 229 9.48 0.24 -25.74
CA THR A 229 8.20 0.20 -26.47
C THR A 229 7.30 1.36 -26.07
N LEU A 230 7.09 1.57 -24.78
CA LEU A 230 6.33 2.69 -24.22
C LEU A 230 7.04 4.02 -24.42
N THR A 231 8.37 4.06 -24.36
CA THR A 231 9.15 5.28 -24.68
C THR A 231 8.89 5.73 -26.11
N VAL A 232 9.02 4.83 -27.08
CA VAL A 232 8.72 5.11 -28.49
C VAL A 232 7.24 5.47 -28.67
N GLY A 233 6.33 4.75 -28.01
CA GLY A 233 4.91 5.04 -28.05
C GLY A 233 4.57 6.43 -27.52
N GLN A 234 5.24 6.87 -26.44
CA GLN A 234 5.06 8.18 -25.86
C GLN A 234 5.60 9.29 -26.76
N MET A 235 6.80 9.10 -27.32
CA MET A 235 7.38 10.04 -28.28
C MET A 235 6.52 10.19 -29.56
N GLN A 236 5.76 9.15 -29.91
CA GLN A 236 4.79 9.19 -31.02
C GLN A 236 3.41 9.76 -30.62
N GLY A 237 3.22 10.16 -29.36
CA GLY A 237 1.96 10.70 -28.85
C GLY A 237 0.82 9.68 -28.79
N LYS A 238 1.12 8.37 -28.67
CA LYS A 238 0.10 7.31 -28.66
C LYS A 238 -0.72 7.25 -27.38
N PHE A 239 -0.23 7.84 -26.29
CA PHE A 239 -0.90 7.95 -25.00
C PHE A 239 -0.45 9.24 -24.30
N GLN A 240 -1.12 9.59 -23.21
CA GLN A 240 -0.67 10.65 -22.31
C GLN A 240 0.01 10.02 -21.10
N LEU A 241 1.22 10.49 -20.77
CA LEU A 241 1.95 10.09 -19.58
C LEU A 241 1.84 11.17 -18.50
N GLN A 242 1.60 10.76 -17.27
CA GLN A 242 1.71 11.63 -16.10
C GLN A 242 2.51 10.92 -15.00
N VAL A 243 3.37 11.67 -14.33
CA VAL A 243 4.24 11.15 -13.27
C VAL A 243 3.85 11.77 -11.94
N LEU A 244 3.45 10.93 -10.99
CA LEU A 244 3.10 11.30 -9.62
C LEU A 244 4.20 10.83 -8.66
N GLN A 245 5.25 11.65 -8.59
CA GLN A 245 6.38 11.44 -7.67
C GLN A 245 5.91 11.40 -6.21
N LYS A 246 6.71 10.78 -5.33
CA LYS A 246 6.41 10.60 -3.89
C LYS A 246 5.27 9.63 -3.56
N SER A 247 4.93 8.75 -4.49
CA SER A 247 4.06 7.60 -4.22
C SER A 247 4.88 6.39 -3.76
N GLY A 248 4.31 5.59 -2.87
CA GLY A 248 4.76 4.24 -2.55
C GLY A 248 4.26 3.23 -3.58
N HIS A 249 3.70 2.10 -3.13
CA HIS A 249 3.27 1.00 -4.01
C HIS A 249 1.92 1.26 -4.72
N ALA A 250 1.07 2.12 -4.16
CA ALA A 250 -0.28 2.35 -4.65
C ALA A 250 -0.52 3.85 -4.82
N ILE A 251 -0.15 4.39 -5.99
CA ILE A 251 -0.27 5.83 -6.31
C ILE A 251 -1.66 6.40 -6.00
N HIS A 252 -2.71 5.64 -6.29
CA HIS A 252 -4.09 6.05 -6.09
C HIS A 252 -4.53 6.05 -4.62
N GLU A 253 -3.86 5.27 -3.76
CA GLU A 253 -4.07 5.33 -2.31
C GLU A 253 -3.25 6.47 -1.68
N ASP A 254 -2.03 6.68 -2.18
CA ASP A 254 -1.12 7.69 -1.62
C ASP A 254 -1.47 9.12 -2.06
N GLN A 255 -1.90 9.30 -3.31
CA GLN A 255 -2.23 10.61 -3.90
C GLN A 255 -3.61 10.61 -4.56
N PRO A 256 -4.70 10.31 -3.81
CA PRO A 256 -6.04 10.17 -4.38
C PRO A 256 -6.53 11.45 -5.06
N HIS A 257 -6.24 12.62 -4.48
CA HIS A 257 -6.63 13.91 -5.04
C HIS A 257 -5.96 14.20 -6.39
N ASN A 258 -4.64 13.99 -6.48
CA ASN A 258 -3.89 14.22 -7.71
C ASN A 258 -4.32 13.23 -8.80
N VAL A 259 -4.56 11.97 -8.44
CA VAL A 259 -5.09 10.97 -9.38
C VAL A 259 -6.47 11.38 -9.88
N ALA A 260 -7.37 11.84 -9.00
CA ALA A 260 -8.70 12.30 -9.39
C ALA A 260 -8.65 13.54 -10.30
N GLU A 261 -7.75 14.48 -10.01
CA GLU A 261 -7.53 15.68 -10.84
C GLU A 261 -7.03 15.33 -12.25
N LEU A 262 -6.02 14.46 -12.35
CA LEU A 262 -5.49 14.02 -13.64
C LEU A 262 -6.53 13.23 -14.45
N LEU A 263 -7.27 12.33 -13.80
CA LEU A 263 -8.33 11.55 -14.43
C LEU A 263 -9.46 12.44 -14.92
N SER A 264 -9.98 13.33 -14.08
CA SER A 264 -11.07 14.23 -14.45
C SER A 264 -10.68 15.19 -15.57
N GLY A 265 -9.48 15.79 -15.49
CA GLY A 265 -8.92 16.60 -16.58
C GLY A 265 -8.78 15.82 -17.88
N TYR A 266 -8.31 14.57 -17.81
CA TYR A 266 -8.20 13.72 -18.98
C TYR A 266 -9.57 13.39 -19.59
N LEU A 267 -10.56 13.03 -18.77
CA LEU A 267 -11.91 12.71 -19.24
C LEU A 267 -12.58 13.91 -19.94
N VAL A 268 -12.42 15.11 -19.39
CA VAL A 268 -12.94 16.35 -20.01
C VAL A 268 -12.18 16.66 -21.30
N LYS A 269 -10.84 16.56 -21.29
CA LYS A 269 -9.99 16.77 -22.48
C LYS A 269 -10.37 15.83 -23.64
N GLN A 270 -10.67 14.58 -23.35
CA GLN A 270 -11.09 13.59 -24.34
C GLN A 270 -12.58 13.65 -24.68
N LYS A 271 -13.33 14.60 -24.10
CA LYS A 271 -14.79 14.75 -24.27
C LYS A 271 -15.58 13.48 -23.88
N ILE A 272 -15.06 12.72 -22.93
CA ILE A 272 -15.71 11.54 -22.37
C ILE A 272 -16.68 11.95 -21.25
N ALA A 273 -16.36 13.02 -20.52
CA ALA A 273 -17.20 13.56 -19.45
C ALA A 273 -17.37 15.07 -19.59
N LEU A 274 -18.48 15.59 -19.03
CA LEU A 274 -18.72 17.02 -18.92
C LEU A 274 -18.13 17.55 -17.61
N PRO A 275 -17.48 18.73 -17.61
CA PRO A 275 -17.02 19.36 -16.39
C PRO A 275 -18.21 19.76 -15.51
N LYS A 276 -18.05 19.64 -14.18
CA LYS A 276 -18.98 20.22 -13.21
C LYS A 276 -18.74 21.73 -13.06
N ASP A 277 -19.72 22.44 -12.51
CA ASP A 277 -19.56 23.85 -12.17
C ASP A 277 -18.34 24.07 -11.26
N GLY A 278 -17.50 25.05 -11.60
CA GLY A 278 -16.26 25.33 -10.88
C GLY A 278 -15.07 24.42 -11.23
N PHE A 279 -15.18 23.54 -12.23
CA PHE A 279 -14.05 22.73 -12.68
C PHE A 279 -12.97 23.60 -13.34
N SER A 280 -11.80 23.68 -12.71
CA SER A 280 -10.61 24.31 -13.27
C SER A 280 -9.74 23.27 -13.96
N HIS A 281 -9.51 23.41 -15.26
CA HIS A 281 -8.54 22.58 -15.95
C HIS A 281 -7.13 23.04 -15.58
N ASN A 282 -6.51 22.39 -14.59
CA ASN A 282 -5.10 22.58 -14.36
C ASN A 282 -4.34 21.98 -15.54
N ASN A 283 -3.70 22.85 -16.31
CA ASN A 283 -2.86 22.48 -17.44
C ASN A 283 -1.54 21.95 -16.85
N VAL A 284 -1.59 20.76 -16.24
CA VAL A 284 -0.39 20.12 -15.72
C VAL A 284 0.47 19.76 -16.93
N PRO A 285 1.72 20.25 -17.02
CA PRO A 285 2.57 19.97 -18.18
C PRO A 285 2.72 18.45 -18.32
N SER A 286 2.23 17.92 -19.44
CA SER A 286 2.45 16.51 -19.80
C SER A 286 3.91 16.32 -20.22
N CYS A 287 4.56 15.29 -19.69
CA CYS A 287 5.91 14.89 -20.10
C CYS A 287 5.92 14.20 -21.46
#